data_AF-A0A7N0UFS9-F1
#
_entry.id   AF-A0A7N0UFS9-F1
#
_cell.length_a   1.000
_cell.length_b   1.000
_cell.length_c   1.000
_cell.angle_alpha   90.00
_cell.angle_beta   90.00
_cell.angle_gamma   90.00
#
_symmetry.space_group_name_H-M   'P 1'
#
loop_
_entity.id
_entity.type
_entity.pdbx_description
1 polymer ?
#
loop_
_entity_poly.entity_id
_entity_poly.type
_entity_poly.pdbx_seq_one_letter_code
_entity_poly.pdbx_strand_id
1 'polypeptide(L)'
;MASVDVSEAEAAGGLESEEPSLVGKLEDSVEIKSNAGDFHDVFSCRPHHISNVSPDNIQGCGMHEGDWGTPGSTIVWDYVHEGKKKFAKEIVEAIDHENYSTTFKVIEGDIMEYYKNFRLIVKATPKKDGEGSIVHWTLEYEKLHENIPDPTSLMEFTHAVSKDIDLHLQELLLLTGRMSDKWYGWAVAEPGILLRGTKNYI
;
A
#
# COMPACT_ATOMS: atom_id res chain seq x y z
N MET A 1 20.46 53.96 54.62
CA MET A 1 20.91 53.02 53.57
C MET A 1 20.84 51.63 54.22
N ALA A 2 19.65 51.04 54.19
CA ALA A 2 19.19 50.01 53.23
C ALA A 2 19.77 48.63 53.62
N SER A 3 19.06 47.86 54.45
CA SER A 3 18.00 46.88 54.09
C SER A 3 18.58 45.53 53.71
N VAL A 4 18.45 44.58 54.64
CA VAL A 4 18.51 43.13 54.38
C VAL A 4 17.09 42.71 54.04
N ASP A 5 16.89 42.01 52.94
CA ASP A 5 15.78 41.06 52.81
C ASP A 5 16.19 39.89 51.92
N VAL A 6 15.97 38.71 52.49
CA VAL A 6 16.09 37.39 51.88
C VAL A 6 14.71 37.03 51.36
N SER A 7 14.56 36.60 50.11
CA SER A 7 13.56 35.58 49.78
C SER A 7 13.94 34.85 48.50
N GLU A 8 14.05 33.55 48.73
CA GLU A 8 14.30 32.43 47.85
C GLU A 8 13.00 32.04 47.16
N ALA A 9 13.07 31.71 45.88
CA ALA A 9 12.06 30.92 45.18
C ALA A 9 12.74 30.16 44.05
N GLU A 10 13.32 29.00 44.39
CA GLU A 10 13.62 27.96 43.41
C GLU A 10 12.28 27.39 42.91
N ALA A 11 11.94 27.70 41.66
CA ALA A 11 10.95 26.94 40.92
C ALA A 11 11.65 25.69 40.36
N ALA A 12 11.55 24.58 41.09
CA ALA A 12 11.84 23.26 40.56
C ALA A 12 10.82 22.93 39.46
N GLY A 13 11.16 23.24 38.21
CA GLY A 13 10.51 22.65 37.05
C GLY A 13 10.90 21.19 37.01
N GLY A 14 10.02 20.32 37.50
CA GLY A 14 10.13 18.88 37.30
C GLY A 14 10.19 18.59 35.81
N LEU A 15 11.31 18.03 35.34
CA LEU A 15 11.34 17.26 34.11
C LEU A 15 10.51 16.00 34.38
N GLU A 16 9.23 16.04 34.03
CA GLU A 16 8.49 14.81 33.78
C GLU A 16 9.20 14.12 32.61
N SER A 17 9.95 13.07 32.93
CA SER A 17 10.41 12.12 31.94
C SER A 17 9.16 11.48 31.32
N GLU A 18 8.78 11.91 30.13
CA GLU A 18 7.83 11.14 29.31
C GLU A 18 8.44 9.76 29.10
N GLU A 19 7.94 8.78 29.84
CA GLU A 19 8.26 7.37 29.62
C GLU A 19 7.91 7.05 28.16
N PRO A 20 8.84 6.47 27.38
CA PRO A 20 8.61 6.23 25.97
C PRO A 20 7.44 5.25 25.80
N SER A 21 6.34 5.73 25.21
CA SER A 21 5.19 4.88 24.91
C SER A 21 5.60 3.75 23.98
N LEU A 22 5.36 2.51 24.41
CA LEU A 22 5.56 1.32 23.57
C LEU A 22 4.54 1.25 22.43
N VAL A 23 3.38 1.87 22.60
CA VAL A 23 2.33 1.95 21.57
C VAL A 23 2.56 3.21 20.74
N GLY A 24 2.62 3.04 19.42
CA GLY A 24 2.84 4.11 18.47
C GLY A 24 2.01 3.96 17.20
N LYS A 25 1.93 5.08 16.46
CA LYS A 25 1.30 5.15 15.15
C LYS A 25 2.21 5.97 14.23
N LEU A 26 2.55 5.42 13.08
CA LEU A 26 3.31 6.12 12.04
C LEU A 26 2.42 6.28 10.81
N GLU A 27 2.33 7.51 10.30
CA GLU A 27 1.49 7.85 9.16
C GLU A 27 2.32 8.60 8.12
N ASP A 28 2.20 8.19 6.88
CA ASP A 28 2.76 8.92 5.74
C ASP A 28 1.95 8.63 4.48
N SER A 29 2.20 9.39 3.43
CA SER A 29 1.46 9.28 2.18
C SER A 29 2.37 9.39 0.95
N VAL A 30 1.94 8.73 -0.13
CA VAL A 30 2.60 8.79 -1.42
C VAL A 30 1.58 9.13 -2.51
N GLU A 31 1.95 10.06 -3.38
CA GLU A 31 1.15 10.40 -4.55
C GLU A 31 1.38 9.38 -5.67
N ILE A 32 0.28 8.96 -6.29
CA ILE A 32 0.27 8.06 -7.44
C ILE A 32 -0.54 8.69 -8.58
N LYS A 33 -0.28 8.27 -9.82
CA LYS A 33 -1.04 8.73 -10.99
C LYS A 33 -2.24 7.83 -11.31
N SER A 34 -2.25 6.61 -10.79
CA SER A 34 -3.32 5.64 -10.97
C SER A 34 -4.58 6.01 -10.17
N ASN A 35 -5.72 5.45 -10.58
CA ASN A 35 -6.99 5.62 -9.89
C ASN A 35 -7.00 4.90 -8.53
N ALA A 36 -7.64 5.49 -7.52
CA ALA A 36 -7.73 4.93 -6.17
C ALA A 36 -8.34 3.52 -6.14
N GLY A 37 -9.39 3.28 -6.93
CA GLY A 37 -10.06 1.98 -7.01
C GLY A 37 -9.17 0.91 -7.61
N ASP A 38 -8.45 1.22 -8.70
CA ASP A 38 -7.53 0.27 -9.34
C ASP A 38 -6.38 -0.12 -8.40
N PHE A 39 -5.81 0.86 -7.70
CA PHE A 39 -4.78 0.61 -6.69
C PHE A 39 -5.32 -0.24 -5.52
N HIS A 40 -6.49 0.11 -5.00
CA HIS A 40 -7.14 -0.62 -3.90
C HIS A 40 -7.45 -2.06 -4.29
N ASP A 41 -7.92 -2.31 -5.51
CA ASP A 41 -8.22 -3.65 -6.00
C ASP A 41 -6.98 -4.55 -6.09
N VAL A 42 -5.82 -3.99 -6.50
CA VAL A 42 -4.54 -4.73 -6.50
C VAL A 42 -4.18 -5.19 -5.08
N PHE A 43 -4.30 -4.33 -4.08
CA PHE A 43 -3.95 -4.67 -2.69
C PHE A 43 -4.98 -5.54 -1.97
N SER A 44 -6.28 -5.33 -2.21
CA SER A 44 -7.36 -6.00 -1.47
C SER A 44 -7.79 -7.32 -2.11
N CYS A 45 -7.95 -7.35 -3.43
CA CYS A 45 -8.57 -8.45 -4.16
C CYS A 45 -7.55 -9.31 -4.90
N ARG A 46 -6.43 -8.72 -5.33
CA ARG A 46 -5.41 -9.42 -6.14
C ARG A 46 -3.98 -9.27 -5.62
N PRO A 47 -3.73 -9.40 -4.29
CA PRO A 47 -2.40 -9.16 -3.72
C PRO A 47 -1.33 -10.16 -4.23
N HIS A 48 -1.74 -11.34 -4.70
CA HIS A 48 -0.85 -12.32 -5.34
C HIS A 48 -0.19 -11.83 -6.64
N HIS A 49 -0.71 -10.78 -7.28
CA HIS A 49 -0.04 -10.17 -8.44
C HIS A 49 1.14 -9.28 -8.05
N ILE A 50 1.21 -8.81 -6.80
CA ILE A 50 2.20 -7.83 -6.38
C ILE A 50 3.62 -8.39 -6.49
N SER A 51 3.83 -9.70 -6.33
CA SER A 51 5.15 -10.32 -6.53
C SER A 51 5.66 -10.25 -7.97
N ASN A 52 4.76 -10.12 -8.97
CA ASN A 52 5.14 -9.91 -10.37
C ASN A 52 5.36 -8.43 -10.68
N VAL A 53 4.75 -7.54 -9.89
CA VAL A 53 4.78 -6.09 -10.08
C VAL A 53 5.99 -5.46 -9.39
N SER A 54 6.33 -5.95 -8.20
CA SER A 54 7.42 -5.45 -7.37
C SER A 54 8.32 -6.61 -6.90
N PRO A 55 8.94 -7.37 -7.82
CA PRO A 55 9.67 -8.61 -7.48
C PRO A 55 10.89 -8.37 -6.57
N ASP A 56 11.49 -7.19 -6.64
CA ASP A 56 12.64 -6.82 -5.81
C ASP A 56 12.24 -6.59 -4.34
N ASN A 57 11.00 -6.16 -4.10
CA ASN A 57 10.46 -5.90 -2.75
C ASN A 57 9.65 -7.09 -2.23
N ILE A 58 8.82 -7.72 -3.07
CA ILE A 58 7.92 -8.81 -2.71
C ILE A 58 8.19 -9.99 -3.63
N GLN A 59 8.63 -11.11 -3.07
CA GLN A 59 8.96 -12.32 -3.83
C GLN A 59 7.79 -13.29 -3.90
N GLY A 60 6.84 -13.20 -2.98
CA GLY A 60 5.70 -14.10 -2.92
C GLY A 60 4.54 -13.53 -2.12
N CYS A 61 3.33 -13.86 -2.55
CA CYS A 61 2.11 -13.64 -1.79
C CYS A 61 1.20 -14.84 -1.99
N GLY A 62 1.03 -15.63 -0.93
CA GLY A 62 0.25 -16.86 -0.92
C GLY A 62 -0.99 -16.74 -0.05
N MET A 63 -2.08 -17.36 -0.48
CA MET A 63 -3.26 -17.57 0.37
C MET A 63 -2.96 -18.70 1.34
N HIS A 64 -3.14 -18.47 2.64
CA HIS A 64 -3.03 -19.50 3.67
C HIS A 64 -4.39 -20.07 4.05
N GLU A 65 -5.37 -19.19 4.28
CA GLU A 65 -6.74 -19.58 4.66
C GLU A 65 -7.74 -18.55 4.14
N GLY A 66 -8.88 -19.02 3.65
CA GLY A 66 -9.94 -18.16 3.09
C GLY A 66 -9.77 -17.87 1.60
N ASP A 67 -10.38 -16.77 1.17
CA ASP A 67 -10.46 -16.35 -0.23
C ASP A 67 -9.94 -14.92 -0.40
N TRP A 68 -9.39 -14.61 -1.57
CA TRP A 68 -8.91 -13.27 -1.90
C TRP A 68 -10.06 -12.25 -1.84
N GLY A 69 -9.78 -11.03 -1.37
CA GLY A 69 -10.80 -9.99 -1.27
C GLY A 69 -11.84 -10.22 -0.16
N THR A 70 -11.61 -11.15 0.77
CA THR A 70 -12.54 -11.45 1.87
C THR A 70 -11.92 -11.11 3.22
N PRO A 71 -12.60 -10.31 4.08
CA PRO A 71 -12.17 -10.10 5.45
C PRO A 71 -12.15 -11.41 6.26
N GLY A 72 -11.15 -11.57 7.11
CA GLY A 72 -10.86 -12.79 7.87
C GLY A 72 -9.92 -13.76 7.15
N SER A 73 -9.63 -13.56 5.86
CA SER A 73 -8.64 -14.36 5.15
C SER A 73 -7.24 -14.14 5.69
N THR A 74 -6.43 -15.19 5.65
CA THR A 74 -5.02 -15.17 6.06
C THR A 74 -4.12 -15.30 4.84
N ILE A 75 -3.20 -14.35 4.69
CA ILE A 75 -2.24 -14.28 3.59
C ILE A 75 -0.81 -14.35 4.14
N VAL A 76 0.12 -14.85 3.32
CA VAL A 76 1.54 -14.93 3.65
C VAL A 76 2.34 -14.20 2.59
N TRP A 77 3.20 -13.29 3.05
CA TRP A 77 4.13 -12.52 2.25
C TRP A 77 5.55 -13.03 2.44
N ASP A 78 6.26 -13.22 1.33
CA ASP A 78 7.71 -13.29 1.29
C ASP A 78 8.21 -11.97 0.70
N TYR A 79 9.03 -11.24 1.45
CA TYR A 79 9.47 -9.90 1.06
C TYR A 79 10.94 -9.66 1.40
N VAL A 80 11.57 -8.70 0.71
CA VAL A 80 12.92 -8.24 0.97
C VAL A 80 12.84 -6.86 1.59
N HIS A 81 13.35 -6.74 2.82
CA HIS A 81 13.45 -5.48 3.53
C HIS A 81 14.88 -5.32 4.04
N GLU A 82 15.51 -4.18 3.71
CA GLU A 82 16.92 -3.87 4.02
C GLU A 82 17.88 -4.94 3.48
N GLY A 83 17.59 -5.44 2.27
CA GLY A 83 18.40 -6.46 1.59
C GLY A 83 18.30 -7.86 2.17
N LYS A 84 17.43 -8.09 3.17
CA LYS A 84 17.20 -9.40 3.78
C LYS A 84 15.83 -9.93 3.41
N LYS A 85 15.76 -11.22 3.09
CA LYS A 85 14.49 -11.94 2.94
C LYS A 85 13.83 -12.07 4.31
N LYS A 86 12.55 -11.78 4.37
CA LYS A 86 11.67 -11.84 5.54
C LYS A 86 10.34 -12.43 5.12
N PHE A 87 9.56 -12.87 6.10
CA PHE A 87 8.18 -13.31 5.90
C PHE A 87 7.23 -12.63 6.88
N ALA A 88 5.98 -12.46 6.45
CA ALA A 88 4.90 -11.98 7.29
C ALA A 88 3.63 -12.76 6.97
N LYS A 89 2.94 -13.24 8.01
CA LYS A 89 1.60 -13.79 7.92
C LYS A 89 0.62 -12.79 8.50
N GLU A 90 -0.40 -12.48 7.72
CA GLU A 90 -1.33 -11.41 8.02
C GLU A 90 -2.78 -11.87 7.89
N ILE A 91 -3.65 -11.36 8.75
CA ILE A 91 -5.10 -11.45 8.60
C ILE A 91 -5.58 -10.16 7.93
N VAL A 92 -6.41 -10.30 6.91
CA VAL A 92 -7.17 -9.18 6.33
C VAL A 92 -8.31 -8.84 7.28
N GLU A 93 -8.14 -7.86 8.17
CA GLU A 93 -9.16 -7.52 9.18
C GLU A 93 -10.37 -6.82 8.57
N ALA A 94 -10.15 -5.94 7.58
CA ALA A 94 -11.21 -5.17 6.94
C ALA A 94 -10.86 -4.81 5.50
N ILE A 95 -11.87 -4.79 4.64
CA ILE A 95 -11.83 -4.21 3.29
C ILE A 95 -13.03 -3.28 3.18
N ASP A 96 -12.76 -2.02 2.85
CA ASP A 96 -13.77 -1.00 2.61
C ASP A 96 -13.64 -0.53 1.16
N HIS A 97 -14.50 -1.05 0.29
CA HIS A 97 -14.53 -0.70 -1.13
C HIS A 97 -15.08 0.70 -1.39
N GLU A 98 -15.87 1.28 -0.47
CA GLU A 98 -16.42 2.63 -0.63
C GLU A 98 -15.35 3.69 -0.36
N ASN A 99 -14.50 3.45 0.65
CA ASN A 99 -13.42 4.34 1.03
C ASN A 99 -12.04 3.93 0.51
N TYR A 100 -11.97 2.88 -0.32
CA TYR A 100 -10.74 2.31 -0.89
C TYR A 100 -9.68 2.04 0.17
N SER A 101 -10.09 1.39 1.26
CA SER A 101 -9.22 1.09 2.40
C SER A 101 -9.15 -0.40 2.69
N THR A 102 -7.99 -0.86 3.15
CA THR A 102 -7.77 -2.23 3.61
C THR A 102 -6.93 -2.20 4.87
N THR A 103 -7.28 -3.06 5.84
CA THR A 103 -6.56 -3.22 7.10
C THR A 103 -6.02 -4.63 7.21
N PHE A 104 -4.73 -4.74 7.47
CA PHE A 104 -4.02 -5.98 7.70
C PHE A 104 -3.50 -6.01 9.14
N LYS A 105 -3.57 -7.17 9.77
CA LYS A 105 -2.95 -7.44 11.07
C LYS A 105 -1.92 -8.53 10.93
N VAL A 106 -0.69 -8.24 11.31
CA VAL A 106 0.39 -9.23 11.36
C VAL A 106 0.16 -10.16 12.54
N ILE A 107 0.20 -11.47 12.28
CA ILE A 107 0.01 -12.51 13.29
C ILE A 107 1.24 -13.40 13.48
N GLU A 108 2.15 -13.43 12.50
CA GLU A 108 3.41 -14.18 12.54
C GLU A 108 4.41 -13.54 11.55
N GLY A 109 5.71 -13.69 11.77
CA GLY A 109 6.73 -13.17 10.86
C GLY A 109 7.86 -12.43 11.55
N ASP A 110 8.88 -12.04 10.77
CA ASP A 110 10.06 -11.32 11.25
C ASP A 110 9.69 -9.98 11.93
N ILE A 111 8.57 -9.35 11.54
CA ILE A 111 8.07 -8.12 12.18
C ILE A 111 7.75 -8.36 13.67
N MET A 112 7.24 -9.54 14.01
CA MET A 112 6.79 -9.87 15.37
C MET A 112 7.96 -10.09 16.34
N GLU A 113 9.20 -10.15 15.85
CA GLU A 113 10.42 -10.14 16.68
C GLU A 113 10.71 -8.77 17.31
N TYR A 114 10.07 -7.72 16.81
CA TYR A 114 10.26 -6.34 17.27
C TYR A 114 8.98 -5.74 17.87
N TYR A 115 7.83 -6.14 17.35
CA TYR A 115 6.53 -5.60 17.73
C TYR A 115 5.58 -6.69 18.21
N LYS A 116 4.94 -6.46 19.36
CA LYS A 116 3.93 -7.35 19.95
C LYS A 116 2.63 -7.32 19.16
N ASN A 117 2.26 -6.15 18.66
CA ASN A 117 1.11 -5.94 17.79
C ASN A 117 1.56 -5.08 16.61
N PHE A 118 1.11 -5.43 15.41
CA PHE A 118 1.40 -4.64 14.21
C PHE A 118 0.21 -4.70 13.26
N ARG A 119 -0.26 -3.52 12.83
CA ARG A 119 -1.31 -3.37 11.81
C ARG A 119 -0.86 -2.41 10.73
N LEU A 120 -1.24 -2.73 9.51
CA LEU A 120 -1.04 -1.89 8.34
C LEU A 120 -2.42 -1.49 7.81
N ILE A 121 -2.64 -0.20 7.64
CA ILE A 121 -3.84 0.33 7.00
C ILE A 121 -3.38 1.07 5.75
N VAL A 122 -3.91 0.67 4.61
CA VAL A 122 -3.71 1.36 3.34
C VAL A 122 -5.03 1.97 2.91
N LYS A 123 -5.01 3.23 2.47
CA LYS A 123 -6.18 3.92 1.94
C LYS A 123 -5.82 4.76 0.73
N ALA A 124 -6.51 4.59 -0.37
CA ALA A 124 -6.34 5.45 -1.55
C ALA A 124 -7.45 6.50 -1.61
N THR A 125 -7.08 7.78 -1.76
CA THR A 125 -8.04 8.87 -1.94
C THR A 125 -7.82 9.56 -3.28
N PRO A 126 -8.84 9.70 -4.14
CA PRO A 126 -8.72 10.47 -5.39
C PRO A 126 -8.28 11.91 -5.14
N LYS A 127 -7.42 12.44 -6.00
CA LYS A 127 -7.06 13.87 -5.95
C LYS A 127 -8.23 14.75 -6.42
N LYS A 128 -8.30 15.99 -5.90
CA LYS A 128 -9.41 16.92 -6.17
C LYS A 128 -9.51 17.37 -7.62
N ASP A 129 -8.39 17.38 -8.34
CA ASP A 129 -8.30 17.69 -9.77
C ASP A 129 -8.70 16.52 -10.66
N GLY A 130 -8.90 15.33 -10.09
CA GLY A 130 -9.32 14.12 -10.80
C GLY A 130 -8.17 13.32 -11.44
N GLU A 131 -6.92 13.81 -11.37
CA GLU A 131 -5.77 13.14 -11.95
C GLU A 131 -4.97 12.39 -10.88
N GLY A 132 -5.15 11.08 -10.81
CA GLY A 132 -4.44 10.22 -9.87
C GLY A 132 -5.01 10.24 -8.46
N SER A 133 -4.19 9.82 -7.49
CA SER A 133 -4.64 9.57 -6.10
C SER A 133 -3.51 9.79 -5.10
N ILE A 134 -3.87 9.87 -3.82
CA ILE A 134 -2.95 9.88 -2.68
C ILE A 134 -3.19 8.59 -1.91
N VAL A 135 -2.13 7.78 -1.75
CA VAL A 135 -2.16 6.57 -0.94
C VAL A 135 -1.65 6.93 0.45
N HIS A 136 -2.50 6.74 1.46
CA HIS A 136 -2.18 6.94 2.86
C HIS A 136 -1.85 5.59 3.48
N TRP A 137 -0.69 5.52 4.13
CA TRP A 137 -0.27 4.38 4.92
C TRP A 137 -0.29 4.75 6.39
N THR A 138 -0.88 3.88 7.20
CA THR A 138 -0.85 3.96 8.66
C THR A 138 -0.29 2.65 9.21
N LEU A 139 0.77 2.74 9.99
CA LEU A 139 1.37 1.62 10.72
C LEU A 139 1.05 1.81 12.20
N GLU A 140 0.18 0.97 12.76
CA GLU A 140 -0.11 0.94 14.19
C GLU A 140 0.68 -0.19 14.83
N TYR A 141 1.42 0.11 15.91
CA TYR A 141 2.34 -0.86 16.49
C TYR A 141 2.45 -0.76 18.00
N GLU A 142 2.80 -1.89 18.63
CA GLU A 142 3.23 -1.97 20.03
C GLU A 142 4.62 -2.60 20.06
N LYS A 143 5.64 -1.84 20.44
CA LYS A 143 7.02 -2.31 20.59
C LYS A 143 7.13 -3.34 21.71
N LEU A 144 8.04 -4.31 21.57
CA LEU A 144 8.33 -5.25 22.65
C LEU A 144 9.00 -4.59 23.86
N HIS A 145 9.80 -3.55 23.63
CA HIS A 145 10.46 -2.72 24.64
C HIS A 145 10.93 -1.39 24.04
N GLU A 146 11.36 -0.45 24.88
CA GLU A 146 11.62 0.95 24.51
C GLU A 146 12.73 1.13 23.46
N ASN A 147 13.72 0.23 23.45
CA ASN A 147 14.86 0.28 22.52
C ASN A 147 14.53 -0.14 21.07
N ILE A 148 13.29 -0.58 20.80
CA ILE A 148 12.86 -0.87 19.43
C ILE A 148 12.61 0.44 18.69
N PRO A 149 13.21 0.67 17.50
CA PRO A 149 12.96 1.87 16.73
C PRO A 149 11.52 1.89 16.18
N ASP A 150 11.07 3.05 15.73
CA ASP A 150 9.82 3.14 14.98
C ASP A 150 9.99 2.48 13.59
N PRO A 151 8.92 1.96 12.97
CA PRO A 151 8.99 1.22 11.71
C PRO A 151 9.15 2.13 10.48
N THR A 152 10.06 3.11 10.52
CA THR A 152 10.27 4.09 9.44
C THR A 152 10.78 3.42 8.15
N SER A 153 11.70 2.47 8.24
CA SER A 153 12.16 1.72 7.06
C SER A 153 11.07 0.86 6.43
N LEU A 154 10.11 0.37 7.25
CA LEU A 154 8.94 -0.33 6.72
C LEU A 154 7.96 0.63 6.02
N MET A 155 7.84 1.88 6.49
CA MET A 155 7.07 2.92 5.79
C MET A 155 7.69 3.27 4.42
N GLU A 156 9.02 3.36 4.36
CA GLU A 156 9.72 3.55 3.08
C GLU A 156 9.51 2.37 2.12
N PHE A 157 9.50 1.15 2.65
CA PHE A 157 9.16 -0.06 1.89
C PHE A 157 7.73 -0.01 1.33
N THR A 158 6.73 0.39 2.13
CA THR A 158 5.34 0.52 1.64
C THR A 158 5.22 1.57 0.55
N HIS A 159 6.01 2.64 0.61
CA HIS A 159 6.08 3.64 -0.46
C HIS A 159 6.72 3.09 -1.74
N ALA A 160 7.77 2.28 -1.64
CA ALA A 160 8.41 1.66 -2.79
C ALA A 160 7.43 0.73 -3.53
N VAL A 161 6.76 -0.17 -2.80
CA VAL A 161 5.76 -1.08 -3.37
C VAL A 161 4.60 -0.30 -4.01
N SER A 162 4.14 0.79 -3.36
CA SER A 162 3.06 1.62 -3.91
C SER A 162 3.43 2.27 -5.25
N LYS A 163 4.68 2.71 -5.41
CA LYS A 163 5.19 3.28 -6.67
C LYS A 163 5.31 2.24 -7.77
N ASP A 164 5.75 1.04 -7.46
CA ASP A 164 5.84 -0.05 -8.44
C ASP A 164 4.45 -0.45 -8.96
N ILE A 165 3.46 -0.50 -8.07
CA ILE A 165 2.06 -0.74 -8.45
C ILE A 165 1.52 0.40 -9.33
N ASP A 166 1.80 1.66 -8.97
CA ASP A 166 1.41 2.81 -9.79
C ASP A 166 2.00 2.75 -11.21
N LEU A 167 3.28 2.40 -11.33
CA LEU A 167 3.94 2.25 -12.63
C LEU A 167 3.30 1.13 -13.45
N HIS A 168 3.05 -0.03 -12.82
CA HIS A 168 2.42 -1.16 -13.50
C HIS A 168 1.01 -0.83 -14.00
N LEU A 169 0.20 -0.16 -13.19
CA LEU A 169 -1.15 0.25 -13.57
C LEU A 169 -1.12 1.26 -14.73
N GLN A 170 -0.17 2.20 -14.74
CA GLN A 170 0.03 3.12 -15.86
C GLN A 170 0.42 2.38 -17.15
N GLU A 171 1.33 1.40 -17.07
CA GLU A 171 1.73 0.60 -18.23
C GLU A 171 0.56 -0.22 -18.80
N LEU A 172 -0.25 -0.83 -17.94
CA LEU A 172 -1.47 -1.56 -18.35
C LEU A 172 -2.46 -0.64 -19.07
N LEU A 173 -2.66 0.59 -18.58
CA LEU A 173 -3.55 1.56 -19.22
C LEU A 173 -3.04 1.97 -20.62
N LEU A 174 -1.73 2.17 -20.77
CA LEU A 174 -1.13 2.52 -22.06
C LEU A 174 -1.25 1.37 -23.08
N LEU A 175 -1.06 0.12 -22.64
CA LEU A 175 -1.18 -1.04 -23.52
C LEU A 175 -2.64 -1.26 -23.97
N THR A 176 -3.60 -1.12 -23.07
CA THR A 176 -5.03 -1.27 -23.39
C THR A 176 -5.53 -0.16 -24.31
N GLY A 177 -5.15 1.10 -24.04
CA GLY A 177 -5.44 2.23 -24.94
C GLY A 177 -4.81 2.06 -26.33
N ARG A 178 -3.54 1.64 -26.41
CA ARG A 178 -2.87 1.36 -27.69
C ARG A 178 -3.53 0.22 -28.46
N MET A 179 -4.04 -0.79 -27.77
CA MET A 179 -4.79 -1.88 -28.39
C MET A 179 -6.13 -1.37 -28.91
N SER A 180 -6.90 -0.60 -28.13
CA SER A 180 -8.16 -0.02 -28.62
C SER A 180 -7.95 0.86 -29.84
N ASP A 181 -6.91 1.70 -29.86
CA ASP A 181 -6.63 2.58 -31.00
C ASP A 181 -6.26 1.80 -32.26
N LYS A 182 -5.51 0.70 -32.13
CA LYS A 182 -5.24 -0.22 -33.25
C LYS A 182 -6.49 -0.96 -33.71
N TRP A 183 -7.36 -1.38 -32.76
CA TRP A 183 -8.62 -2.06 -33.05
C TRP A 183 -9.63 -1.14 -33.76
N TYR A 184 -9.80 0.09 -33.28
CA TYR A 184 -10.60 1.08 -33.99
C TYR A 184 -9.96 1.46 -35.32
N GLY A 185 -8.63 1.65 -35.37
CA GLY A 185 -7.90 2.00 -36.58
C GLY A 185 -8.03 1.01 -37.74
N TRP A 186 -8.08 -0.30 -37.51
CA TRP A 186 -8.34 -1.27 -38.60
C TRP A 186 -9.82 -1.28 -39.01
N ALA A 187 -10.75 -1.11 -38.07
CA ALA A 187 -12.18 -1.13 -38.35
C ALA A 187 -12.64 0.07 -39.18
N VAL A 188 -11.97 1.23 -39.07
CA VAL A 188 -12.22 2.39 -39.94
C VAL A 188 -11.40 2.37 -41.25
N ALA A 189 -10.42 1.48 -41.41
CA ALA A 189 -9.51 1.50 -42.56
C ALA A 189 -10.02 0.80 -43.84
N GLU A 190 -11.17 0.09 -43.85
CA GLU A 190 -11.73 -0.45 -45.10
C GLU A 190 -13.26 -0.44 -45.19
N PRO A 191 -13.83 0.49 -45.99
CA PRO A 191 -15.02 0.24 -46.79
C PRO A 191 -14.59 0.27 -48.27
N GLY A 192 -14.05 -0.85 -48.77
CA GLY A 192 -13.36 -0.85 -50.05
C GLY A 192 -13.26 -2.17 -50.82
N ILE A 193 -14.08 -3.18 -50.56
CA ILE A 193 -14.21 -4.34 -51.47
C ILE A 193 -15.68 -4.48 -51.90
N LEU A 194 -15.99 -3.82 -53.02
CA LEU A 194 -17.19 -4.07 -53.82
C LEU A 194 -17.13 -5.49 -54.38
N LEU A 195 -18.21 -6.23 -54.13
CA LEU A 195 -18.56 -7.51 -54.74
C LEU A 195 -18.34 -7.48 -56.27
N ARG A 196 -17.46 -8.35 -56.79
CA ARG A 196 -17.43 -8.72 -58.20
C ARG A 196 -17.26 -10.23 -58.39
N GLY A 197 -18.31 -10.84 -58.95
CA GLY A 197 -18.29 -12.08 -59.74
C GLY A 197 -18.32 -13.36 -58.91
N THR A 198 -19.09 -14.41 -59.24
CA THR A 198 -19.70 -14.78 -60.51
C THR A 198 -20.96 -15.62 -60.27
N LYS A 199 -22.03 -15.32 -61.02
CA LYS A 199 -23.09 -16.30 -61.30
C LYS A 199 -22.50 -17.40 -62.19
N ASN A 200 -22.84 -18.66 -61.91
CA ASN A 200 -22.68 -19.74 -62.89
C ASN A 200 -23.66 -20.90 -62.61
N TYR A 201 -24.41 -21.26 -63.65
CA TYR A 201 -25.28 -22.44 -63.88
C TYR A 201 -26.47 -22.62 -62.92
N ILE A 202 -27.73 -22.70 -63.37
CA ILE A 202 -28.31 -23.48 -64.49
C ILE A 202 -29.44 -22.66 -65.16
#